data_AF-A0A920P5M5-F1
#
_entry.id   AF-A0A920P5M5-F1
#
_cell.length_a   1.000
_cell.length_b   1.000
_cell.length_c   1.000
_cell.angle_alpha   90.00
_cell.angle_beta   90.00
_cell.angle_gamma   90.00
#
_symmetry.space_group_name_H-M   'P 1'
#
loop_
_entity.id
_entity.type
_entity.pdbx_description
1 polymer ?
#
loop_
_entity_poly.entity_id
_entity_poly.type
_entity_poly.pdbx_seq_one_letter_code
_entity_poly.pdbx_strand_id
1 'polypeptide(L)' 'MDGFGRETPRFLDMSLKITIAGLTDIGQRRSRNEDSLEIRSKFGIAVVADGMGGHPHGDLASTLATGTVTTKLQEFAKI' A
#
# COMPACT_ATOMS: atom_id res chain seq x y z
N MET A 1 -13.04 43.85 -28.30
CA MET A 1 -13.25 44.83 -27.23
C MET A 1 -14.34 44.37 -26.29
N ASP A 2 -14.18 43.55 -25.24
CA ASP A 2 -13.25 42.47 -24.85
C ASP A 2 -14.03 41.72 -23.76
N GLY A 3 -14.52 40.51 -24.04
CA GLY A 3 -15.32 39.72 -23.10
C GLY A 3 -14.46 38.67 -22.43
N PHE A 4 -13.88 39.00 -21.28
CA PHE A 4 -12.95 38.20 -20.48
C PHE A 4 -13.61 36.88 -20.00
N GLY A 5 -13.57 35.85 -20.84
CA GLY A 5 -13.86 34.48 -20.45
C GLY A 5 -12.83 34.02 -19.43
N ARG A 6 -13.25 33.84 -18.18
CA ARG A 6 -12.41 33.26 -17.14
C ARG A 6 -12.16 31.80 -17.49
N GLU A 7 -11.07 31.53 -18.20
CA GLU A 7 -10.55 30.17 -18.34
C GLU A 7 -10.11 29.72 -16.96
N THR A 8 -10.90 28.84 -16.34
CA THR A 8 -10.48 28.11 -15.14
C THR A 8 -9.21 27.35 -15.52
N PRO A 9 -8.11 27.46 -14.75
CA PRO A 9 -6.91 26.71 -15.07
C PRO A 9 -7.28 25.24 -14.99
N ARG A 10 -7.18 24.54 -16.13
CA ARG A 10 -7.18 23.07 -16.15
C ARG A 10 -5.98 22.65 -15.32
N PHE A 11 -6.20 22.36 -14.03
CA PHE A 11 -5.27 21.57 -13.28
C PHE A 11 -5.09 20.28 -14.08
N LEU A 12 -3.90 20.13 -14.66
CA LEU A 12 -3.51 18.94 -15.38
C LEU A 12 -3.77 17.78 -14.41
N ASP A 13 -4.64 16.85 -14.80
CA ASP A 13 -4.76 15.56 -14.14
C ASP A 13 -3.40 14.87 -14.27
N MET A 14 -2.50 15.18 -13.33
CA MET A 14 -1.27 14.45 -13.14
C MET A 14 -1.62 13.19 -12.37
N SER A 15 -2.34 12.30 -13.06
CA SER A 15 -2.50 10.91 -12.67
C SER A 15 -1.11 10.30 -12.47
N LEU A 16 -0.69 10.21 -11.21
CA LEU A 16 0.54 9.54 -10.83
C LEU A 16 0.39 8.06 -11.15
N LYS A 17 0.95 7.63 -12.27
CA LYS A 17 0.99 6.22 -12.66
C LYS A 17 2.06 5.50 -11.84
N ILE A 18 1.65 4.93 -10.70
CA ILE A 18 2.53 4.14 -9.84
C ILE A 18 2.52 2.66 -10.25
N THR A 19 3.71 2.07 -10.37
CA THR A 19 3.88 0.61 -10.52
C THR A 19 4.49 0.08 -9.23
N ILE A 20 3.87 -0.95 -8.65
CA ILE A 20 4.24 -1.50 -7.36
C ILE A 20 4.52 -2.98 -7.53
N ALA A 21 5.65 -3.45 -7.00
CA ALA A 21 6.02 -4.86 -6.92
C ALA A 21 6.53 -5.14 -5.50
N GLY A 22 6.42 -6.40 -5.07
CA GLY A 22 6.84 -6.84 -3.74
C GLY A 22 7.42 -8.24 -3.80
N LEU A 23 8.44 -8.46 -2.97
CA LEU A 23 9.11 -9.74 -2.75
C LEU A 23 9.54 -9.79 -1.29
N THR A 24 9.46 -10.95 -0.66
CA THR A 24 9.97 -11.19 0.68
C THR A 24 10.77 -12.50 0.70
N ASP A 25 11.76 -12.58 1.58
CA ASP A 25 12.64 -13.73 1.76
C ASP A 25 12.93 -13.93 3.24
N ILE A 26 13.03 -15.18 3.68
CA ILE A 26 13.31 -15.54 5.09
C ILE A 26 14.76 -15.19 5.51
N GLY A 27 15.66 -15.05 4.54
CA GLY A 27 17.08 -14.91 4.77
C GLY A 27 17.73 -16.21 5.26
N GLN A 28 18.99 -16.11 5.72
CA GLN A 28 19.80 -17.29 6.05
C GLN A 28 19.80 -17.65 7.55
N ARG A 29 19.14 -16.85 8.40
CA ARG A 29 19.28 -16.94 9.87
C ARG A 29 17.98 -17.25 10.60
N ARG A 30 16.83 -16.80 10.08
CA ARG A 30 15.54 -17.02 10.73
C ARG A 30 14.98 -18.39 10.34
N SER A 31 14.26 -19.03 11.26
CA SER A 31 13.53 -20.28 11.01
C SER A 31 12.16 -20.04 10.38
N ARG A 32 11.66 -18.80 10.42
CA ARG A 32 10.40 -18.39 9.84
C ARG A 32 10.51 -16.97 9.30
N ASN A 33 9.86 -16.71 8.17
CA ASN A 33 9.67 -15.36 7.68
C ASN A 33 8.49 -14.74 8.41
N GLU A 34 8.72 -13.62 9.09
CA GLU A 34 7.69 -12.89 9.83
C GLU A 34 7.33 -11.59 9.13
N ASP A 35 7.91 -11.33 7.96
CA ASP A 35 7.51 -10.24 7.08
C ASP A 35 6.24 -10.63 6.32
N SER A 36 5.35 -9.66 6.13
CA SER A 36 4.17 -9.79 5.28
C SER A 36 4.04 -8.57 4.38
N LEU A 37 3.54 -8.76 3.16
CA LEU A 37 3.29 -7.70 2.19
C LEU A 37 1.94 -7.89 1.50
N GLU A 38 1.25 -6.78 1.23
CA GLU A 38 -0.01 -6.74 0.47
C GLU A 38 0.04 -5.59 -0.54
N ILE A 39 -0.34 -5.87 -1.79
CA ILE A 39 -0.34 -4.88 -2.88
C ILE A 39 -1.70 -4.83 -3.54
N ARG A 40 -2.23 -3.62 -3.72
CA ARG A 40 -3.44 -3.35 -4.50
C ARG A 40 -3.17 -2.21 -5.47
N SER A 41 -2.45 -2.54 -6.55
CA SER A 41 -1.98 -1.58 -7.56
C SER A 41 -3.12 -0.74 -8.16
N LYS A 42 -4.33 -1.29 -8.28
CA LYS A 42 -5.52 -0.55 -8.74
C LYS A 42 -5.83 0.69 -7.89
N PHE A 43 -5.53 0.65 -6.60
CA PHE A 43 -5.79 1.72 -5.64
C PHE A 43 -4.51 2.46 -5.24
N GLY A 44 -3.36 2.12 -5.82
CA GLY A 44 -2.06 2.67 -5.41
C GLY A 44 -1.63 2.29 -3.99
N ILE A 45 -2.18 1.19 -3.43
CA ILE A 45 -1.89 0.76 -2.05
C ILE A 45 -0.80 -0.30 -2.04
N ALA A 46 0.19 -0.11 -1.16
CA ALA A 46 1.17 -1.13 -0.76
C ALA A 46 1.29 -1.09 0.77
N VAL A 47 1.30 -2.26 1.41
CA VAL A 47 1.46 -2.39 2.86
C VAL A 47 2.52 -3.45 3.14
N VAL A 48 3.41 -3.17 4.08
CA VAL A 48 4.43 -4.10 4.59
C VAL A 48 4.38 -4.10 6.12
N ALA A 49 4.58 -5.26 6.74
CA ALA A 49 4.69 -5.40 8.19
C ALA A 49 5.76 -6.44 8.56
N ASP A 50 6.56 -6.17 9.59
CA ASP A 50 7.53 -7.10 10.20
C ASP A 50 6.95 -7.59 11.55
N GLY A 51 6.79 -8.90 11.67
CA GLY A 51 6.37 -9.54 12.90
C GLY A 51 7.53 -9.63 13.90
N MET A 52 7.28 -9.26 15.15
CA MET A 52 8.34 -9.28 16.17
C MET A 52 8.84 -10.71 16.46
N GLY A 53 10.10 -10.97 16.13
CA GLY A 53 10.78 -12.20 16.50
C GLY A 53 10.92 -12.39 18.01
N GLY A 54 10.82 -13.65 18.45
CA GLY A 54 10.86 -14.00 19.88
C GLY A 54 9.52 -13.88 20.60
N HIS A 55 8.48 -13.36 19.94
CA HIS A 55 7.09 -13.44 20.41
C HIS A 55 6.33 -14.56 19.68
N PRO A 56 5.38 -15.25 20.34
CA PRO A 56 4.56 -16.24 19.66
C PRO A 56 3.77 -15.60 18.51
N HIS A 57 3.82 -16.25 17.33
CA HIS A 57 3.00 -15.93 16.16
C HIS A 57 3.28 -14.56 15.50
N GLY A 58 4.54 -14.12 15.44
CA GLY A 58 4.92 -12.89 14.72
C GLY A 58 4.48 -12.87 13.24
N ASP A 59 4.56 -14.01 12.56
CA ASP A 59 4.05 -14.27 11.20
C ASP A 59 2.53 -14.07 11.06
N LEU A 60 1.76 -14.54 12.04
CA LEU A 60 0.32 -14.31 12.07
C LEU A 60 0.02 -12.83 12.31
N ALA A 61 0.73 -12.20 13.24
CA ALA A 61 0.55 -10.79 13.56
C ALA A 61 0.82 -9.88 12.35
N SER A 62 1.91 -10.10 11.62
CA SER A 62 2.23 -9.32 10.42
C SER A 62 1.22 -9.55 9.29
N THR A 63 0.76 -10.79 9.10
CA THR A 63 -0.31 -11.13 8.14
C THR A 63 -1.64 -10.44 8.48
N LEU A 64 -2.03 -10.43 9.76
CA LEU A 64 -3.24 -9.72 10.20
C LEU A 64 -3.12 -8.21 9.99
N ALA A 65 -1.94 -7.64 10.26
CA ALA A 65 -1.68 -6.23 10.10
C ALA A 65 -1.81 -5.80 8.63
N THR A 66 -1.09 -6.45 7.71
CA THR A 66 -1.13 -6.12 6.28
C THR A 66 -2.53 -6.31 5.70
N GLY A 67 -3.21 -7.41 6.01
CA GLY A 67 -4.56 -7.68 5.52
C GLY A 67 -5.61 -6.69 6.02
N THR A 68 -5.58 -6.36 7.32
CA THR A 68 -6.53 -5.42 7.94
C THR A 68 -6.35 -4.01 7.42
N VAL A 69 -5.11 -3.50 7.39
CA VAL A 69 -4.80 -2.16 6.89
C VAL A 69 -5.16 -2.05 5.41
N THR A 70 -4.79 -3.05 4.60
CA THR A 70 -5.12 -3.09 3.17
C THR A 70 -6.62 -3.06 2.92
N THR A 71 -7.40 -3.79 3.72
CA THR A 71 -8.86 -3.80 3.60
C THR A 71 -9.44 -2.43 3.94
N LYS A 72 -9.00 -1.82 5.05
CA LYS A 72 -9.48 -0.50 5.47
C LYS A 72 -9.12 0.59 4.46
N LEU A 73 -7.89 0.61 3.97
CA LEU A 73 -7.47 1.58 2.95
C LEU A 73 -8.24 1.41 1.64
N GLN A 74 -8.53 0.17 1.22
CA GLN A 74 -9.38 -0.07 0.05
C GLN A 74 -10.81 0.43 0.24
N GLU A 75 -11.38 0.35 1.44
CA GLU A 75 -12.71 0.91 1.73
C GLU A 75 -12.70 2.43 1.55
N PHE A 76 -11.67 3.13 2.04
CA PHE A 76 -11.51 4.58 1.84
C PHE A 76 -11.29 4.98 0.37
N ALA A 77 -10.52 4.19 -0.38
CA ALA A 77 -10.19 4.49 -1.78
C ALA A 77 -11.33 4.19 -2.78
N LYS A 78 -12.42 3.55 -2.33
CA LYS A 78 -13.62 3.29 -3.14
C LYS A 78 -14.66 4.41 -3.07
N ILE A 79 -14.46 5.40 -2.21
CA ILE A 79 -15.29 6.61 -2.04
C ILE A 79 -14.78 7.68 -3.00
#